data_AF-A0A7Y4U0D7-F1
#
_entry.id   AF-A0A7Y4U0D7-F1
#
_cell.length_a   1.000
_cell.length_b   1.000
_cell.length_c   1.000
_cell.angle_alpha   90.00
_cell.angle_beta   90.00
_cell.angle_gamma   90.00
#
_symmetry.space_group_name_H-M   'P 1'
#
loop_
_entity.id
_entity.type
_entity.pdbx_description
1 polymer ?
#
loop_
_entity_poly.entity_id
_entity_poly.type
_entity_poly.pdbx_seq_one_letter_code
_entity_poly.pdbx_strand_id
1 'polypeptide(L)'
;MHLSHYHLFAVIMFLSTLIPSVALGQANPRIMLEKSQSHALDNKVRAFRVPVTNSTGVVTYYDVTVTLGVGTTGVVSPTAAVTATRSLSVTTGVIPPGTYVATDGTRCVVTNFTLTNGRIQSFFSCNDNGAGGAPHQLSIATGLVSAGHPFLTDLIEAGIHVRPDVNTYTWGLTTNGALNIGTCNGFSTGYPIGAKTNGNQLILSLFYQSAPSGFYCSATFTKLP
;
A
#
# COMPACT_ATOMS: atom_id res chain seq x y z
N MET A 1 88.78 -29.82 17.30
CA MET A 1 88.88 -28.84 16.20
C MET A 1 87.60 -28.93 15.38
N HIS A 2 86.97 -27.77 15.13
CA HIS A 2 86.08 -27.40 13.99
C HIS A 2 85.37 -28.52 13.19
N LEU A 3 84.10 -28.45 12.80
CA LEU A 3 83.11 -27.39 12.66
C LEU A 3 81.74 -28.07 12.36
N SER A 4 80.64 -27.49 12.87
CA SER A 4 79.27 -27.34 12.33
C SER A 4 78.82 -28.11 11.07
N HIS A 5 77.54 -28.53 10.96
CA HIS A 5 76.59 -28.16 9.88
C HIS A 5 75.13 -28.69 10.12
N TYR A 6 74.26 -27.74 10.51
CA TYR A 6 72.82 -27.50 10.21
C TYR A 6 71.69 -28.55 10.43
N HIS A 7 70.83 -28.20 11.39
CA HIS A 7 69.42 -28.60 11.48
C HIS A 7 68.55 -27.78 10.51
N LEU A 8 67.72 -28.46 9.72
CA LEU A 8 66.65 -27.85 8.93
C LEU A 8 65.38 -27.74 9.80
N PHE A 9 65.01 -26.52 10.19
CA PHE A 9 63.74 -26.22 10.86
C PHE A 9 62.61 -26.19 9.82
N ALA A 10 61.64 -27.10 9.93
CA ALA A 10 60.37 -27.02 9.23
C ALA A 10 59.40 -26.14 10.03
N VAL A 11 59.14 -24.93 9.53
CA VAL A 11 58.13 -24.02 10.06
C VAL A 11 56.79 -24.32 9.38
N ILE A 12 55.81 -24.82 10.15
CA ILE A 12 54.42 -24.97 9.71
C ILE A 12 53.74 -23.60 9.87
N MET A 13 53.43 -22.94 8.76
CA MET A 13 52.55 -21.76 8.75
C MET A 13 51.08 -22.19 8.94
N PHE A 14 50.48 -21.78 10.06
CA PHE A 14 49.02 -21.76 10.22
C PHE A 14 48.45 -20.60 9.40
N LEU A 15 47.74 -20.91 8.33
CA LEU A 15 46.98 -19.95 7.53
C LEU A 15 45.60 -19.76 8.19
N SER A 16 45.44 -18.73 9.00
CA SER A 16 44.17 -18.31 9.58
C SER A 16 43.32 -17.61 8.53
N THR A 17 42.38 -18.35 7.92
CA THR A 17 41.33 -17.77 7.08
C THR A 17 40.33 -17.01 7.94
N LEU A 18 40.51 -15.70 8.04
CA LEU A 18 39.48 -14.75 8.45
C LEU A 18 38.34 -14.81 7.44
N ILE A 19 37.29 -15.57 7.74
CA ILE A 19 36.01 -15.47 7.04
C ILE A 19 35.35 -14.19 7.55
N PRO A 20 35.12 -13.16 6.72
CA PRO A 20 34.28 -12.04 7.12
C PRO A 20 32.87 -12.58 7.30
N SER A 21 32.46 -12.74 8.55
CA SER A 21 31.06 -12.92 8.91
C SER A 21 30.29 -11.70 8.40
N VAL A 22 29.67 -11.82 7.23
CA VAL A 22 28.62 -10.92 6.77
C VAL A 22 27.50 -11.01 7.79
N ALA A 23 27.53 -10.11 8.77
CA ALA A 23 26.38 -9.79 9.59
C ALA A 23 25.33 -9.23 8.63
N LEU A 24 24.45 -10.10 8.14
CA LEU A 24 23.22 -9.70 7.49
C LEU A 24 22.52 -8.77 8.47
N GLY A 25 22.45 -7.48 8.15
CA GLY A 25 21.82 -6.47 8.99
C GLY A 25 20.39 -6.90 9.27
N GLN A 26 20.16 -7.45 10.46
CA GLN A 26 18.84 -7.83 10.93
C GLN A 26 18.05 -6.54 11.10
N ALA A 27 17.15 -6.27 10.14
CA ALA A 27 16.27 -5.13 10.26
C ALA A 27 15.38 -5.35 11.49
N ASN A 28 15.48 -4.46 12.47
CA ASN A 28 14.62 -4.54 13.65
C ASN A 28 13.15 -4.45 13.21
N PRO A 29 12.26 -5.32 13.73
CA PRO A 29 10.85 -5.22 13.44
C PRO A 29 10.35 -3.81 13.75
N ARG A 30 9.63 -3.21 12.80
CA ARG A 30 9.11 -1.84 12.96
C ARG A 30 7.70 -1.72 12.41
N ILE A 31 6.94 -0.85 13.06
CA ILE A 31 5.59 -0.46 12.68
C ILE A 31 5.62 0.99 12.17
N MET A 32 4.96 1.27 11.05
CA MET A 32 5.06 2.55 10.34
C MET A 32 3.70 3.23 10.22
N LEU A 33 3.25 3.88 11.30
CA LEU A 33 1.93 4.54 11.35
C LEU A 33 1.82 5.72 10.38
N GLU A 34 2.92 6.39 10.08
CA GLU A 34 2.97 7.52 9.12
C GLU A 34 2.63 7.11 7.68
N LYS A 35 2.68 5.79 7.39
CA LYS A 35 2.30 5.21 6.10
C LYS A 35 0.90 4.58 6.13
N SER A 36 0.22 4.66 7.27
CA SER A 36 -1.15 4.18 7.45
C SER A 36 -2.15 5.30 7.22
N GLN A 37 -3.41 4.94 7.01
CA GLN A 37 -4.49 5.90 7.06
C GLN A 37 -5.06 5.94 8.48
N SER A 38 -4.87 7.05 9.19
CA SER A 38 -5.33 7.20 10.57
C SER A 38 -6.64 7.99 10.65
N HIS A 39 -7.63 7.46 11.35
CA HIS A 39 -8.89 8.12 11.68
C HIS A 39 -9.06 8.14 13.20
N ALA A 40 -9.32 9.32 13.76
CA ALA A 40 -9.70 9.46 15.15
C ALA A 40 -11.21 9.77 15.24
N LEU A 41 -11.94 8.96 16.01
CA LEU A 41 -13.35 9.19 16.31
C LEU A 41 -13.65 8.67 17.72
N ASP A 42 -14.35 9.49 18.52
CA ASP A 42 -14.64 9.23 19.92
C ASP A 42 -13.37 8.85 20.71
N ASN A 43 -13.40 7.70 21.39
CA ASN A 43 -12.28 7.17 22.14
C ASN A 43 -11.38 6.23 21.32
N LYS A 44 -11.44 6.28 19.99
CA LYS A 44 -10.71 5.34 19.10
C LYS A 44 -9.86 6.08 18.08
N VAL A 45 -8.61 5.65 17.96
CA VAL A 45 -7.74 5.95 16.82
C VAL A 45 -7.57 4.67 16.02
N ARG A 46 -7.98 4.69 14.76
CA ARG A 46 -7.86 3.56 13.84
C ARG A 46 -6.80 3.90 12.79
N ALA A 47 -5.82 3.04 12.64
CA ALA A 47 -4.80 3.11 11.62
C ALA A 47 -4.94 1.90 10.71
N PHE A 48 -5.32 2.12 9.45
CA PHE A 48 -5.57 1.04 8.51
C PHE A 48 -4.33 0.75 7.68
N ARG A 49 -4.11 -0.54 7.36
CA ARG A 49 -2.98 -0.99 6.55
C ARG A 49 -1.64 -0.48 7.07
N VAL A 50 -1.42 -0.58 8.37
CA VAL A 50 -0.14 -0.26 9.00
C VAL A 50 0.91 -1.27 8.53
N PRO A 51 1.99 -0.84 7.85
CA PRO A 51 3.06 -1.73 7.46
C PRO A 51 3.83 -2.17 8.71
N VAL A 52 3.98 -3.48 8.85
CA VAL A 52 4.83 -4.14 9.84
C VAL A 52 5.89 -4.92 9.08
N THR A 53 7.14 -4.49 9.24
CA THR A 53 8.30 -5.21 8.70
C THR A 53 8.78 -6.18 9.75
N ASN A 54 8.88 -7.48 9.43
CA ASN A 54 9.44 -8.47 10.36
C ASN A 54 10.99 -8.43 10.36
N SER A 55 11.61 -9.28 11.18
CA SER A 55 13.08 -9.36 11.29
C SER A 55 13.80 -9.78 10.01
N THR A 56 13.06 -10.36 9.05
CA THR A 56 13.57 -10.78 7.74
C THR A 56 13.26 -9.77 6.64
N GLY A 57 12.74 -8.59 6.98
CA GLY A 57 12.40 -7.54 6.00
C GLY A 57 11.06 -7.73 5.27
N VAL A 58 10.31 -8.79 5.59
CA VAL A 58 8.99 -9.05 4.97
C VAL A 58 7.96 -8.08 5.55
N VAL A 59 7.27 -7.37 4.66
CA VAL A 59 6.22 -6.42 5.04
C VAL A 59 4.86 -7.12 5.04
N THR A 60 4.13 -6.95 6.14
CA THR A 60 2.74 -7.36 6.30
C THR A 60 1.91 -6.17 6.76
N TYR A 61 0.61 -6.17 6.45
CA TYR A 61 -0.27 -5.05 6.73
C TYR A 61 -1.28 -5.43 7.82
N TYR A 62 -1.50 -4.53 8.76
CA TYR A 62 -2.45 -4.68 9.86
C TYR A 62 -3.39 -3.50 9.94
N ASP A 63 -4.65 -3.77 10.27
CA ASP A 63 -5.60 -2.75 10.69
C ASP A 63 -5.53 -2.66 12.21
N VAL A 64 -5.06 -1.52 12.70
CA VAL A 64 -4.78 -1.26 14.11
C VAL A 64 -5.85 -0.33 14.66
N THR A 65 -6.46 -0.68 15.78
CA THR A 65 -7.32 0.22 16.54
C THR A 65 -6.78 0.40 17.96
N VAL A 66 -6.45 1.64 18.30
CA VAL A 66 -6.11 2.10 19.64
C VAL A 66 -7.37 2.66 20.28
N THR A 67 -7.78 2.11 21.42
CA THR A 67 -8.94 2.57 22.18
C THR A 67 -8.49 3.16 23.50
N LEU A 68 -8.79 4.43 23.72
CA LEU A 68 -8.56 5.13 24.97
C LEU A 68 -9.67 4.78 25.97
N GLY A 69 -9.29 4.29 27.14
CA GLY A 69 -10.22 4.07 28.25
C GLY A 69 -10.49 5.37 29.00
N VAL A 70 -11.72 5.57 29.46
CA VAL A 70 -12.06 6.64 30.41
C VAL A 70 -12.72 5.97 31.61
N GLY A 71 -12.17 6.20 32.80
CA GLY A 71 -12.71 5.68 34.05
C GLY A 71 -14.03 6.35 34.44
N THR A 72 -14.73 5.79 35.42
CA THR A 72 -16.03 6.32 35.89
C THR A 72 -15.95 7.73 36.49
N THR A 73 -14.75 8.20 36.83
CA THR A 73 -14.47 9.56 37.31
C THR A 73 -14.07 10.53 36.20
N GLY A 74 -14.12 10.13 34.92
CA GLY A 74 -13.73 10.95 33.78
C GLY A 74 -12.23 11.03 33.53
N VAL A 75 -11.41 10.31 34.31
CA VAL A 75 -9.95 10.25 34.13
C VAL A 75 -9.60 9.30 32.98
N VAL A 76 -8.77 9.78 32.04
CA VAL A 76 -8.25 8.95 30.93
C VAL A 76 -7.30 7.90 31.49
N SER A 77 -7.51 6.64 31.08
CA SER A 77 -6.66 5.53 31.48
C SER A 77 -5.20 5.75 31.02
N PRO A 78 -4.20 5.44 31.85
CA PRO A 78 -2.79 5.52 31.46
C PRO A 78 -2.41 4.45 30.43
N THR A 79 -3.29 3.48 30.18
CA THR A 79 -3.11 2.43 29.18
C THR A 79 -4.23 2.48 28.15
N ALA A 80 -3.87 2.31 26.88
CA ALA A 80 -4.81 2.17 25.77
C ALA A 80 -4.89 0.70 25.34
N ALA A 81 -6.09 0.24 25.01
CA ALA A 81 -6.26 -1.08 24.42
C ALA A 81 -5.91 -1.03 22.93
N VAL A 82 -4.99 -1.88 22.50
CA VAL A 82 -4.58 -1.97 21.10
C VAL A 82 -5.05 -3.30 20.53
N THR A 83 -5.79 -3.24 19.43
CA THR A 83 -6.14 -4.41 18.60
C THR A 83 -5.45 -4.27 17.26
N ALA A 84 -4.83 -5.35 16.78
CA ALA A 84 -4.18 -5.39 15.48
C ALA A 84 -4.67 -6.64 14.75
N THR A 85 -5.43 -6.46 13.68
CA THR A 85 -5.91 -7.56 12.84
C THR A 85 -5.14 -7.54 11.53
N ARG A 86 -4.70 -8.71 11.05
CA ARG A 86 -4.02 -8.78 9.75
C ARG A 86 -4.97 -8.25 8.69
N SER A 87 -4.57 -7.21 7.96
CA SER A 87 -5.40 -6.68 6.88
C SER A 87 -5.54 -7.75 5.81
N LEU A 88 -6.75 -7.91 5.29
CA LEU A 88 -7.02 -8.88 4.21
C LEU A 88 -6.06 -8.65 3.03
N SER A 89 -5.35 -9.69 2.61
CA SER A 89 -4.45 -9.60 1.45
C SER A 89 -5.24 -9.14 0.23
N VAL A 90 -4.67 -8.22 -0.56
CA VAL A 90 -5.31 -7.63 -1.78
C VAL A 90 -5.36 -8.64 -2.94
N THR A 91 -5.15 -9.93 -2.67
CA THR A 91 -5.31 -10.99 -3.66
C THR A 91 -6.75 -11.06 -4.17
N THR A 92 -7.74 -10.64 -3.37
CA THR A 92 -9.10 -10.44 -3.88
C THR A 92 -9.44 -8.98 -4.13
N GLY A 93 -9.03 -8.00 -3.31
CA GLY A 93 -9.03 -6.56 -3.63
C GLY A 93 -10.31 -5.95 -4.24
N VAL A 94 -11.42 -6.69 -4.23
CA VAL A 94 -12.64 -6.37 -4.99
C VAL A 94 -13.28 -5.16 -4.36
N ILE A 95 -13.56 -4.16 -5.17
CA ILE A 95 -14.39 -3.04 -4.73
C ILE A 95 -15.84 -3.47 -4.89
N PRO A 96 -16.63 -3.49 -3.80
CA PRO A 96 -18.04 -3.81 -3.90
C PRO A 96 -18.73 -2.87 -4.90
N PRO A 97 -19.59 -3.37 -5.80
CA PRO A 97 -20.35 -2.49 -6.68
C PRO A 97 -21.31 -1.63 -5.86
N GLY A 98 -21.64 -0.45 -6.38
CA GLY A 98 -22.55 0.50 -5.75
C GLY A 98 -22.20 1.95 -6.01
N THR A 99 -22.89 2.87 -5.34
CA THR A 99 -22.63 4.31 -5.45
C THR A 99 -21.73 4.77 -4.32
N TYR A 100 -20.70 5.52 -4.66
CA TYR A 100 -19.70 6.08 -3.78
C TYR A 100 -19.72 7.60 -3.89
N VAL A 101 -19.67 8.30 -2.76
CA VAL A 101 -19.72 9.77 -2.71
C VAL A 101 -18.50 10.29 -1.97
N ALA A 102 -17.75 11.19 -2.60
CA ALA A 102 -16.63 11.88 -2.00
C ALA A 102 -17.11 13.11 -1.19
N THR A 103 -16.22 13.69 -0.39
CA THR A 103 -16.54 14.80 0.53
C THR A 103 -16.97 16.08 -0.17
N ASP A 104 -16.57 16.27 -1.43
CA ASP A 104 -16.94 17.39 -2.30
C ASP A 104 -18.28 17.18 -3.02
N GLY A 105 -18.95 16.04 -2.81
CA GLY A 105 -20.20 15.66 -3.47
C GLY A 105 -20.01 14.90 -4.78
N THR A 106 -18.77 14.66 -5.24
CA THR A 106 -18.49 13.86 -6.44
C THR A 106 -19.02 12.44 -6.26
N ARG A 107 -19.78 11.95 -7.25
CA ARG A 107 -20.47 10.65 -7.18
C ARG A 107 -19.88 9.70 -8.21
N CYS A 108 -19.42 8.55 -7.76
CA CYS A 108 -18.93 7.46 -8.60
C CYS A 108 -19.83 6.23 -8.48
N VAL A 109 -20.30 5.72 -9.60
CA VAL A 109 -20.96 4.40 -9.66
C VAL A 109 -19.91 3.36 -10.02
N VAL A 110 -19.78 2.34 -9.18
CA VAL A 110 -18.84 1.23 -9.35
C VAL A 110 -19.59 0.00 -9.84
N THR A 111 -19.10 -0.56 -10.93
CA THR A 111 -19.53 -1.84 -11.49
C THR A 111 -18.34 -2.77 -11.61
N ASN A 112 -18.58 -4.08 -11.55
CA ASN A 112 -17.52 -5.09 -11.63
C ASN A 112 -17.75 -6.00 -12.83
N PHE A 113 -16.67 -6.38 -13.47
CA PHE A 113 -16.65 -7.37 -14.55
C PHE A 113 -15.56 -8.41 -14.26
N THR A 114 -15.88 -9.68 -14.48
CA THR A 114 -14.88 -10.75 -14.40
C THR A 114 -14.18 -10.88 -15.75
N LEU A 115 -12.86 -10.71 -15.73
CA LEU A 115 -12.01 -10.89 -16.90
C LEU A 115 -11.79 -12.38 -17.19
N THR A 116 -11.38 -12.70 -18.41
CA THR A 116 -11.13 -14.08 -18.87
C THR A 116 -10.06 -14.81 -18.06
N ASN A 117 -9.17 -14.08 -17.38
CA ASN A 117 -8.16 -14.62 -16.48
C ASN A 117 -8.61 -14.73 -15.01
N GLY A 118 -9.91 -14.55 -14.74
CA GLY A 118 -10.50 -14.66 -13.41
C GLY A 118 -10.32 -13.42 -12.52
N ARG A 119 -9.59 -12.39 -12.96
CA ARG A 119 -9.50 -11.13 -12.22
C ARG A 119 -10.82 -10.38 -12.28
N ILE A 120 -11.10 -9.58 -11.26
CA ILE A 120 -12.22 -8.65 -11.26
C ILE A 120 -11.68 -7.27 -11.62
N GLN A 121 -12.28 -6.66 -12.64
CA GLN A 121 -12.07 -5.27 -12.99
C GLN A 121 -13.23 -4.45 -12.44
N SER A 122 -12.92 -3.50 -11.57
CA SER A 122 -13.88 -2.51 -11.10
C SER A 122 -13.81 -1.29 -12.00
N PHE A 123 -14.95 -0.92 -12.57
CA PHE A 123 -15.12 0.24 -13.43
C PHE A 123 -15.94 1.30 -12.71
N PHE A 124 -15.42 2.51 -12.72
CA PHE A 124 -15.97 3.67 -12.05
C PHE A 124 -16.46 4.66 -13.09
N SER A 125 -17.71 5.06 -12.94
CA SER A 125 -18.31 6.16 -13.70
C SER A 125 -18.59 7.29 -12.73
N CYS A 126 -17.76 8.33 -12.77
CA CYS A 126 -17.76 9.44 -11.83
C CYS A 126 -18.27 10.72 -12.47
N ASN A 127 -19.22 11.38 -11.81
CA ASN A 127 -19.68 12.71 -12.20
C ASN A 127 -19.22 13.73 -11.15
N ASP A 128 -18.70 14.85 -11.64
CA ASP A 128 -18.49 16.06 -10.83
C ASP A 128 -19.81 16.45 -10.15
N ASN A 129 -19.72 17.02 -8.94
CA ASN A 129 -20.85 17.35 -8.07
C ASN A 129 -21.96 18.17 -8.78
N GLY A 130 -22.90 17.48 -9.44
CA GLY A 130 -24.02 18.07 -10.17
C GLY A 130 -23.70 18.61 -11.57
N ALA A 131 -22.47 18.43 -12.10
CA ALA A 131 -22.15 18.87 -13.45
C ALA A 131 -22.73 17.89 -14.48
N GLY A 132 -23.56 18.38 -15.39
CA GLY A 132 -24.21 17.57 -16.46
C GLY A 132 -23.27 17.11 -17.58
N GLY A 133 -21.98 16.94 -17.31
CA GLY A 133 -20.98 16.47 -18.26
C GLY A 133 -21.00 14.95 -18.47
N ALA A 134 -20.22 14.48 -19.44
CA ALA A 134 -19.98 13.04 -19.60
C ALA A 134 -19.23 12.49 -18.37
N PRO A 135 -19.55 11.28 -17.89
CA PRO A 135 -18.89 10.73 -16.72
C PRO A 135 -17.40 10.50 -17.00
N HIS A 136 -16.59 10.88 -16.02
CA HIS A 136 -15.17 10.54 -15.96
C HIS A 136 -15.03 9.08 -15.57
N GLN A 137 -14.12 8.39 -16.23
CA GLN A 137 -14.00 6.96 -16.08
C GLN A 137 -12.64 6.61 -15.53
N LEU A 138 -12.64 5.67 -14.59
CA LEU A 138 -11.44 5.08 -14.06
C LEU A 138 -11.67 3.60 -13.83
N SER A 139 -10.61 2.82 -13.87
CA SER A 139 -10.71 1.39 -13.76
C SER A 139 -9.51 0.81 -13.03
N ILE A 140 -9.79 -0.19 -12.21
CA ILE A 140 -8.79 -0.93 -11.44
C ILE A 140 -9.05 -2.41 -11.56
N ALA A 141 -8.01 -3.22 -11.40
CA ALA A 141 -8.12 -4.66 -11.48
C ALA A 141 -7.44 -5.35 -10.30
N THR A 142 -8.07 -6.43 -9.83
CA THR A 142 -7.58 -7.23 -8.71
C THR A 142 -6.29 -7.96 -9.06
N GLY A 143 -5.48 -8.25 -8.03
CA GLY A 143 -4.27 -9.08 -8.12
C GLY A 143 -3.00 -8.28 -8.42
N LEU A 144 -1.88 -9.00 -8.53
CA LEU A 144 -0.55 -8.39 -8.65
C LEU A 144 -0.37 -7.65 -9.99
N VAL A 145 0.42 -6.56 -9.97
CA VAL A 145 0.96 -5.88 -11.16
C VAL A 145 2.03 -6.76 -11.79
N SER A 146 1.58 -7.70 -12.60
CA SER A 146 2.37 -8.75 -13.25
C SER A 146 1.64 -9.25 -14.48
N ALA A 147 2.19 -10.25 -15.17
CA ALA A 147 1.57 -10.86 -16.35
C ALA A 147 0.06 -11.11 -16.17
N GLY A 148 -0.72 -10.66 -17.16
CA GLY A 148 -2.18 -10.75 -17.16
C GLY A 148 -2.91 -9.62 -16.42
N HIS A 149 -2.23 -8.65 -15.80
CA HIS A 149 -2.89 -7.43 -15.33
C HIS A 149 -3.33 -6.59 -16.55
N PRO A 150 -4.60 -6.14 -16.65
CA PRO A 150 -5.09 -5.44 -17.85
C PRO A 150 -4.37 -4.12 -18.14
N PHE A 151 -3.83 -3.49 -17.08
CA PHE A 151 -3.08 -2.24 -17.15
C PHE A 151 -1.57 -2.44 -16.99
N LEU A 152 -1.04 -3.64 -17.29
CA LEU A 152 0.36 -3.98 -16.97
C LEU A 152 1.36 -3.01 -17.61
N THR A 153 1.18 -2.71 -18.90
CA THR A 153 2.11 -1.87 -19.67
C THR A 153 2.23 -0.47 -19.04
N ASP A 154 1.11 0.21 -18.83
CA ASP A 154 1.08 1.57 -18.28
C ASP A 154 1.61 1.61 -16.83
N LEU A 155 1.29 0.59 -16.02
CA LEU A 155 1.79 0.50 -14.64
C LEU A 155 3.29 0.19 -14.59
N ILE A 156 3.84 -0.53 -15.57
CA ILE A 156 5.28 -0.74 -15.69
C ILE A 156 5.97 0.55 -16.14
N GLU A 157 5.41 1.25 -17.13
CA GLU A 157 5.94 2.51 -17.66
C GLU A 157 6.00 3.59 -16.58
N ALA A 158 4.97 3.68 -15.71
CA ALA A 158 4.99 4.54 -14.55
C ALA A 158 5.90 4.03 -13.41
N GLY A 159 6.48 2.84 -13.51
CA GLY A 159 7.33 2.28 -12.46
C GLY A 159 6.57 1.84 -11.20
N ILE A 160 5.28 1.57 -11.28
CA ILE A 160 4.45 1.11 -10.14
C ILE A 160 4.90 -0.26 -9.64
N HIS A 161 5.25 -1.16 -10.57
CA HIS A 161 5.63 -2.54 -10.28
C HIS A 161 6.86 -2.69 -9.35
N VAL A 162 7.76 -1.70 -9.32
CA VAL A 162 8.96 -1.71 -8.46
C VAL A 162 8.76 -0.94 -7.15
N ARG A 163 7.58 -0.36 -6.91
CA ARG A 163 7.32 0.38 -5.69
C ARG A 163 7.30 -0.54 -4.47
N PRO A 164 7.84 -0.11 -3.32
CA PRO A 164 7.83 -0.91 -2.10
C PRO A 164 6.42 -1.15 -1.53
N ASP A 165 5.44 -0.33 -1.90
CA ASP A 165 4.05 -0.40 -1.48
C ASP A 165 3.10 -0.92 -2.57
N VAL A 166 3.62 -1.49 -3.67
CA VAL A 166 2.81 -2.02 -4.78
C VAL A 166 1.76 -3.02 -4.31
N ASN A 167 2.06 -3.84 -3.31
CA ASN A 167 1.11 -4.84 -2.80
C ASN A 167 0.07 -4.27 -1.82
N THR A 168 0.00 -2.95 -1.64
CA THR A 168 -0.96 -2.28 -0.73
C THR A 168 -2.19 -1.72 -1.41
N TYR A 169 -2.20 -1.68 -2.74
CA TYR A 169 -3.28 -1.14 -3.54
C TYR A 169 -3.79 -2.18 -4.53
N THR A 170 -5.06 -2.06 -4.90
CA THR A 170 -5.57 -2.57 -6.17
C THR A 170 -5.29 -1.52 -7.23
N TRP A 171 -4.59 -1.87 -8.31
CA TRP A 171 -4.07 -0.89 -9.27
C TRP A 171 -4.92 -0.77 -10.53
N GLY A 172 -4.85 0.41 -11.14
CA GLY A 172 -5.29 0.63 -12.50
C GLY A 172 -5.05 2.05 -12.94
N LEU A 173 -5.95 2.57 -13.78
CA LEU A 173 -5.77 3.85 -14.47
C LEU A 173 -7.06 4.65 -14.47
N THR A 174 -6.92 5.97 -14.56
CA THR A 174 -7.95 6.83 -15.13
C THR A 174 -8.04 6.59 -16.64
N THR A 175 -9.23 6.31 -17.16
CA THR A 175 -9.41 5.88 -18.54
C THR A 175 -10.06 6.94 -19.43
N ASN A 176 -10.78 7.91 -18.85
CA ASN A 176 -11.41 8.97 -19.62
C ASN A 176 -11.63 10.26 -18.82
N GLY A 177 -11.29 11.40 -19.44
CA GLY A 177 -11.54 12.76 -18.96
C GLY A 177 -10.55 13.23 -17.89
N ALA A 178 -10.90 14.36 -17.26
CA ALA A 178 -10.20 14.93 -16.11
C ALA A 178 -11.21 15.34 -15.04
N LEU A 179 -11.03 14.82 -13.82
CA LEU A 179 -11.93 15.02 -12.70
C LEU A 179 -11.16 15.50 -11.45
N ASN A 180 -11.80 16.35 -10.67
CA ASN A 180 -11.37 16.65 -9.31
C ASN A 180 -12.21 15.81 -8.35
N ILE A 181 -11.55 15.14 -7.41
CA ILE A 181 -12.26 14.29 -6.45
C ILE A 181 -11.82 14.66 -5.04
N GLY A 182 -12.76 15.15 -4.23
CA GLY A 182 -12.48 15.64 -2.89
C GLY A 182 -11.48 16.80 -2.95
N THR A 183 -10.31 16.61 -2.34
CA THR A 183 -9.21 17.59 -2.36
C THR A 183 -8.15 17.29 -3.43
N CYS A 184 -8.36 16.27 -4.25
CA CYS A 184 -7.39 15.77 -5.21
C CYS A 184 -7.73 16.26 -6.63
N ASN A 185 -7.00 17.28 -7.08
CA ASN A 185 -7.24 17.98 -8.34
C ASN A 185 -6.33 17.47 -9.46
N GLY A 186 -6.57 16.26 -9.97
CA GLY A 186 -5.67 15.73 -11.01
C GLY A 186 -6.02 14.38 -11.61
N PHE A 187 -7.21 13.82 -11.37
CA PHE A 187 -7.61 12.54 -11.97
C PHE A 187 -7.85 12.74 -13.47
N SER A 188 -6.77 12.79 -14.24
CA SER A 188 -6.77 12.95 -15.70
C SER A 188 -6.34 11.66 -16.36
N THR A 189 -6.74 11.44 -17.61
CA THR A 189 -6.57 10.17 -18.34
C THR A 189 -5.12 9.67 -18.35
N GLY A 190 -4.94 8.36 -18.15
CA GLY A 190 -3.66 7.66 -18.17
C GLY A 190 -2.89 7.67 -16.85
N TYR A 191 -3.37 8.38 -15.82
CA TYR A 191 -2.69 8.42 -14.53
C TYR A 191 -2.88 7.10 -13.77
N PRO A 192 -1.80 6.52 -13.19
CA PRO A 192 -1.90 5.41 -12.28
C PRO A 192 -2.73 5.76 -11.05
N ILE A 193 -3.66 4.87 -10.73
CA ILE A 193 -4.45 4.93 -9.50
C ILE A 193 -4.30 3.66 -8.69
N GLY A 194 -4.21 3.84 -7.38
CA GLY A 194 -4.23 2.77 -6.39
C GLY A 194 -5.45 2.90 -5.51
N ALA A 195 -6.20 1.82 -5.34
CA ALA A 195 -7.39 1.79 -4.52
C ALA A 195 -7.22 0.97 -3.23
N LYS A 196 -7.85 1.43 -2.16
CA LYS A 196 -7.98 0.73 -0.87
C LYS A 196 -9.42 0.80 -0.40
N THR A 197 -9.98 -0.32 0.05
CA THR A 197 -11.33 -0.37 0.65
C THR A 197 -11.27 -0.68 2.14
N ASN A 198 -12.21 -0.11 2.89
CA ASN A 198 -12.36 -0.33 4.32
C ASN A 198 -13.83 -0.17 4.74
N GLY A 199 -14.54 -1.29 4.90
CA GLY A 199 -15.99 -1.28 5.13
C GLY A 199 -16.70 -0.54 4.00
N ASN A 200 -17.39 0.55 4.34
CA ASN A 200 -18.08 1.41 3.37
C ASN A 200 -17.18 2.49 2.78
N GLN A 201 -15.91 2.61 3.17
CA GLN A 201 -15.00 3.60 2.61
C GLN A 201 -14.16 3.04 1.46
N LEU A 202 -13.91 3.89 0.49
CA LEU A 202 -12.97 3.67 -0.60
C LEU A 202 -12.01 4.84 -0.65
N ILE A 203 -10.71 4.58 -0.68
CA ILE A 203 -9.69 5.57 -0.97
C ILE A 203 -9.14 5.31 -2.36
N LEU A 204 -9.15 6.35 -3.19
CA LEU A 204 -8.44 6.37 -4.46
C LEU A 204 -7.23 7.29 -4.32
N SER A 205 -6.05 6.73 -4.50
CA SER A 205 -4.78 7.45 -4.54
C SER A 205 -4.34 7.60 -5.99
N LEU A 206 -3.94 8.80 -6.36
CA LEU A 206 -3.43 9.14 -7.68
C LEU A 206 -1.91 9.24 -7.61
N PHE A 207 -1.23 8.76 -8.65
CA PHE A 207 0.22 8.79 -8.73
C PHE A 207 0.69 9.37 -10.07
N TYR A 208 1.90 9.93 -10.12
CA TYR A 208 2.47 10.47 -11.36
C TYR A 208 2.70 9.39 -12.42
N GLN A 209 2.61 9.76 -13.70
CA GLN A 209 2.86 8.86 -14.83
C GLN A 209 4.34 8.60 -15.11
N SER A 210 5.27 9.33 -14.48
CA SER A 210 6.71 9.18 -14.68
C SER A 210 7.31 8.11 -13.77
N ALA A 211 8.25 7.31 -14.27
CA ALA A 211 9.01 6.38 -13.43
C ALA A 211 10.19 7.08 -12.71
N PRO A 212 10.39 6.85 -11.39
CA PRO A 212 9.50 6.13 -10.48
C PRO A 212 8.28 6.99 -10.11
N SER A 213 7.09 6.41 -10.23
CA SER A 213 5.85 7.12 -9.93
C SER A 213 5.79 7.53 -8.47
N GLY A 214 5.58 8.82 -8.22
CA GLY A 214 5.36 9.41 -6.90
C GLY A 214 3.89 9.53 -6.55
N PHE A 215 3.55 9.47 -5.25
CA PHE A 215 2.21 9.81 -4.79
C PHE A 215 1.89 11.27 -5.12
N TYR A 216 0.71 11.53 -5.69
CA TYR A 216 0.26 12.87 -6.03
C TYR A 216 -0.75 13.39 -5.02
N CYS A 217 -1.91 12.74 -4.93
CA CYS A 217 -2.95 13.04 -3.94
C CYS A 217 -3.89 11.85 -3.77
N SER A 218 -4.86 11.98 -2.86
CA SER A 218 -5.88 10.95 -2.64
C SER A 218 -7.23 11.56 -2.34
N ALA A 219 -8.28 10.83 -2.72
CA ALA A 219 -9.66 11.13 -2.38
C ALA A 219 -10.27 9.98 -1.57
N THR A 220 -11.14 10.31 -0.62
CA THR A 220 -11.91 9.33 0.14
C THR A 220 -13.38 9.41 -0.26
N PHE A 221 -13.98 8.26 -0.49
CA PHE A 221 -15.39 8.08 -0.77
C PHE A 221 -16.05 7.28 0.35
N THR A 222 -17.34 7.53 0.52
CA THR A 222 -18.24 6.70 1.33
C THR A 222 -19.28 6.07 0.42
N LYS A 223 -19.45 4.75 0.54
CA LYS A 223 -20.48 3.98 -0.14
C LYS A 223 -21.84 4.36 0.44
N LEU A 224 -22.78 4.69 -0.42
CA LEU A 224 -24.18 4.86 -0.04
C LEU A 224 -24.81 3.49 0.30
N PRO A 225 -25.74 3.45 1.25
CA PRO A 225 -26.47 2.23 1.61
C PRO A 225 -27.25 1.65 0.43
#